data_AF-A0A233S4M9-F1
#
_entry.id   AF-A0A233S4M9-F1
#
_cell.length_a   1.000
_cell.length_b   1.000
_cell.length_c   1.000
_cell.angle_alpha   90.00
_cell.angle_beta   90.00
_cell.angle_gamma   90.00
#
_symmetry.space_group_name_H-M   'P 1'
#
loop_
_entity.id
_entity.type
_entity.pdbx_description
1 polymer ?
#
loop_
_entity_poly.entity_id
_entity_poly.type
_entity_poly.pdbx_seq_one_letter_code
_entity_poly.pdbx_strand_id
1 'polypeptide(L)'
;MRLRKSTTRLVTTASTVALLATAAPLATAHGSPARNEKTLTAAPLATWQTDGIVWSVAYARGVVYVGGTFDSVRPPGAKPGQKEVARKNFAAFDAVTGKLLPCAHSFSEGEGTVRALKASPDGKVLYVGGSFGKVDDTGVASVVALNTAKCSLRADFRPAVAATVRAIDTTRTTVYLGGDFTTVDGQSRNYIASLSPKGKLLPFRADIDQPVRAVLAVPDHKKVLVGGDFEHVNGATEDSLVALNPSTGATVTSFPHWVPLYSSVKALARDKTNFYVGAEGTGAGIFDGRIAGRLSDGKMVWKDFCQGATQAIVVQRGLLYSASHAHNCVRTPGGFPDGRRRHFLVQSVSDRRILHWFPDTDDGLGEAIGPRALVMAKGILWAGGEFTTVNGRPQQGLTRFTSGPANTAPEATPQLTATSSRAGKVKLTWQATWDRDTAELTYLIYRDRVRVASLKKRSTDWELPEMTYTDSVKPGSRHRYTIAVTDGRNTTRRSKALVATAATKATAAAKAPATAPAAATAPATATKRSVGEPWWVNPFATP
;
A
#
# COMPACT_ATOMS: atom_id res chain seq x y z
N MET A 1 59.47 13.47 55.45
CA MET A 1 60.51 12.80 56.27
C MET A 1 59.87 11.70 57.11
N ARG A 2 59.93 10.44 56.64
CA ARG A 2 60.08 9.17 57.40
C ARG A 2 59.52 8.00 56.57
N LEU A 3 60.45 7.20 56.07
CA LEU A 3 60.21 5.84 55.61
C LEU A 3 59.81 4.94 56.79
N ARG A 4 58.93 3.98 56.55
CA ARG A 4 59.13 2.61 57.05
C ARG A 4 58.77 1.59 55.97
N LYS A 5 59.78 0.81 55.62
CA LYS A 5 59.73 -0.38 54.77
C LYS A 5 59.06 -1.53 55.53
N SER A 6 58.31 -2.36 54.84
CA SER A 6 58.25 -3.80 55.15
C SER A 6 58.22 -4.59 53.85
N THR A 7 59.27 -5.39 53.66
CA THR A 7 59.35 -6.60 52.83
C THR A 7 58.33 -7.63 53.39
N THR A 8 57.81 -8.64 52.70
CA THR A 8 58.43 -9.58 51.77
C THR A 8 57.35 -10.50 51.15
N ARG A 9 57.74 -11.14 50.02
CA ARG A 9 57.28 -12.42 49.42
C ARG A 9 56.33 -12.36 48.23
N LEU A 10 56.97 -12.44 47.05
CA LEU A 10 56.46 -13.05 45.83
C LEU A 10 56.00 -14.49 46.09
N VAL A 11 54.82 -14.83 45.55
CA VAL A 11 54.51 -16.18 45.07
C VAL A 11 54.14 -16.03 43.60
N THR A 12 55.04 -16.44 42.72
CA THR A 12 54.83 -16.54 41.27
C THR A 12 54.09 -17.83 40.97
N THR A 13 52.78 -17.77 40.76
CA THR A 13 52.03 -18.80 40.05
C THR A 13 52.02 -18.48 38.56
N ALA A 14 52.87 -19.18 37.80
CA ALA A 14 52.81 -19.22 36.35
C ALA A 14 51.48 -19.87 35.94
N SER A 15 50.56 -19.07 35.36
CA SER A 15 49.38 -19.59 34.68
C SER A 15 49.63 -19.49 33.18
N THR A 16 49.89 -20.64 32.57
CA THR A 16 49.90 -20.85 31.13
C THR A 16 48.49 -20.60 30.59
N VAL A 17 48.30 -19.47 29.89
CA VAL A 17 47.06 -19.22 29.13
C VAL A 17 47.17 -20.01 27.83
N ALA A 18 46.50 -21.17 27.79
CA ALA A 18 46.25 -21.89 26.56
C ALA A 18 45.21 -21.10 25.73
N LEU A 19 45.64 -20.51 24.60
CA LEU A 19 44.73 -20.00 23.59
C LEU A 19 44.01 -21.19 22.92
N LEU A 20 42.80 -21.49 23.40
CA LEU A 20 41.83 -22.29 22.66
C LEU A 20 41.14 -21.38 21.64
N ALA A 21 41.62 -21.42 20.39
CA ALA A 21 40.91 -20.88 19.24
C ALA A 21 39.63 -21.70 19.03
N THR A 22 38.52 -21.24 19.58
CA THR A 22 37.19 -21.78 19.25
C THR A 22 36.78 -21.22 17.91
N ALA A 23 36.86 -22.06 16.87
CA ALA A 23 36.19 -21.80 15.61
C ALA A 23 34.68 -21.78 15.87
N ALA A 24 34.11 -20.58 16.02
CA ALA A 24 32.67 -20.40 16.04
C ALA A 24 32.13 -20.84 14.67
N PRO A 25 31.13 -21.73 14.61
CA PRO A 25 30.47 -22.01 13.34
C PRO A 25 29.85 -20.70 12.85
N LEU A 26 30.09 -20.36 11.58
CA LEU A 26 29.30 -19.37 10.84
C LEU A 26 27.84 -19.79 10.95
N ALA A 27 27.11 -19.16 11.87
CA ALA A 27 25.66 -19.24 11.90
C ALA A 27 25.19 -18.61 10.58
N THR A 28 24.86 -19.45 9.62
CA THR A 28 23.99 -19.06 8.51
C THR A 28 22.79 -18.37 9.13
N ALA A 29 22.57 -17.11 8.76
CA ALA A 29 21.42 -16.32 9.18
C ALA A 29 20.15 -17.01 8.67
N HIS A 30 19.70 -18.01 9.42
CA HIS A 30 18.37 -18.59 9.29
C HIS A 30 17.41 -17.46 9.59
N GLY A 31 16.58 -17.13 8.60
CA GLY A 31 15.68 -15.99 8.65
C GLY A 31 14.96 -15.91 9.98
N SER A 32 14.94 -14.70 10.55
CA SER A 32 14.15 -14.39 11.74
C SER A 32 12.77 -15.03 11.63
N PRO A 33 12.27 -15.70 12.69
CA PRO A 33 10.93 -16.27 12.66
C PRO A 33 9.95 -15.18 12.24
N ALA A 34 9.09 -15.50 11.25
CA ALA A 34 8.05 -14.60 10.81
C ALA A 34 7.27 -14.14 12.04
N ARG A 35 7.39 -12.86 12.40
CA ARG A 35 6.51 -12.27 13.41
C ARG A 35 5.09 -12.49 12.90
N ASN A 36 4.22 -13.08 13.73
CA ASN A 36 2.80 -13.30 13.43
C ASN A 36 2.05 -11.95 13.43
N GLU A 37 2.48 -11.02 12.59
CA GLU A 37 1.80 -9.77 12.35
C GLU A 37 0.54 -10.07 11.53
N LYS A 38 -0.60 -10.12 12.22
CA LYS A 38 -1.90 -10.43 11.61
C LYS A 38 -2.36 -9.23 10.77
N THR A 39 -2.43 -9.42 9.46
CA THR A 39 -2.92 -8.44 8.48
C THR A 39 -4.46 -8.41 8.44
N LEU A 40 -5.02 -7.59 7.53
CA LEU A 40 -6.45 -7.64 7.20
C LEU A 40 -6.73 -8.84 6.29
N THR A 41 -8.00 -9.14 6.09
CA THR A 41 -8.44 -10.10 5.09
C THR A 41 -8.41 -9.42 3.72
N ALA A 42 -8.12 -10.16 2.66
CA ALA A 42 -8.21 -9.68 1.27
C ALA A 42 -9.65 -9.78 0.72
N ALA A 43 -10.58 -10.37 1.48
CA ALA A 43 -12.00 -10.34 1.16
C ALA A 43 -12.57 -8.91 1.32
N PRO A 44 -13.07 -8.28 0.24
CA PRO A 44 -13.72 -6.98 0.34
C PRO A 44 -15.07 -7.12 1.04
N LEU A 45 -15.39 -6.15 1.89
CA LEU A 45 -16.74 -6.01 2.44
C LEU A 45 -17.67 -5.42 1.37
N ALA A 46 -18.96 -5.76 1.44
CA ALA A 46 -19.98 -5.14 0.60
C ALA A 46 -19.93 -3.61 0.75
N THR A 47 -19.66 -2.88 -0.33
CA THR A 47 -19.36 -1.44 -0.26
C THR A 47 -20.10 -0.70 -1.36
N TRP A 48 -20.64 0.48 -1.04
CA TRP A 48 -21.23 1.38 -2.03
C TRP A 48 -20.19 1.79 -3.07
N GLN A 49 -20.63 2.10 -4.27
CA GLN A 49 -19.77 2.43 -5.40
C GLN A 49 -20.05 3.85 -5.85
N THR A 50 -19.04 4.59 -6.30
CA THR A 50 -19.20 5.87 -7.01
C THR A 50 -19.28 5.62 -8.52
N ASP A 51 -19.79 6.59 -9.27
CA ASP A 51 -19.71 6.62 -10.74
C ASP A 51 -18.44 7.31 -11.27
N GLY A 52 -17.68 7.95 -10.39
CA GLY A 52 -16.39 8.59 -10.70
C GLY A 52 -15.30 8.30 -9.67
N ILE A 53 -14.28 9.17 -9.65
CA ILE A 53 -13.04 8.97 -8.89
C ILE A 53 -13.19 9.48 -7.46
N VAL A 54 -12.78 8.67 -6.49
CA VAL A 54 -12.62 9.10 -5.10
C VAL A 54 -11.19 9.57 -4.85
N TRP A 55 -11.04 10.86 -4.55
CA TRP A 55 -9.74 11.50 -4.31
C TRP A 55 -9.36 11.58 -2.84
N SER A 56 -10.36 11.57 -1.94
CA SER A 56 -10.12 11.72 -0.51
C SER A 56 -11.10 10.92 0.33
N VAL A 57 -10.61 10.39 1.45
CA VAL A 57 -11.42 9.72 2.47
C VAL A 57 -10.99 10.18 3.85
N ALA A 58 -11.95 10.43 4.75
CA ALA A 58 -11.66 10.82 6.12
C ALA A 58 -12.63 10.16 7.10
N TYR A 59 -12.14 9.84 8.29
CA TYR A 59 -12.95 9.26 9.37
C TYR A 59 -13.17 10.28 10.49
N ALA A 60 -14.42 10.43 10.95
CA ALA A 60 -14.74 11.20 12.15
C ALA A 60 -15.96 10.61 12.86
N ARG A 61 -15.85 10.39 14.18
CA ARG A 61 -16.97 10.04 15.08
C ARG A 61 -17.91 8.93 14.57
N GLY A 62 -17.36 7.88 13.96
CA GLY A 62 -18.15 6.75 13.43
C GLY A 62 -18.62 6.90 11.99
N VAL A 63 -18.26 7.98 11.30
CA VAL A 63 -18.59 8.25 9.90
C VAL A 63 -17.32 8.26 9.05
N VAL A 64 -17.39 7.67 7.87
CA VAL A 64 -16.41 7.88 6.80
C VAL A 64 -17.01 8.82 5.77
N TYR A 65 -16.31 9.91 5.50
CA TYR A 65 -16.61 10.89 4.47
C TYR A 65 -15.73 10.61 3.26
N VAL A 66 -16.33 10.70 2.08
CA VAL A 66 -15.73 10.39 0.79
C VAL A 66 -15.87 11.64 -0.07
N GLY A 67 -14.77 12.11 -0.62
CA GLY A 67 -14.69 13.27 -1.50
C GLY A 67 -14.02 12.90 -2.81
N GLY A 68 -14.50 13.45 -3.92
CA GLY A 68 -13.98 13.08 -5.23
C GLY A 68 -14.50 13.91 -6.38
N THR A 69 -14.48 13.29 -7.57
CA THR A 69 -15.13 13.75 -8.80
C THR A 69 -16.11 12.66 -9.23
N PHE A 70 -17.36 12.76 -8.77
CA PHE A 70 -18.43 11.78 -9.01
C PHE A 70 -19.80 12.45 -8.82
N ASP A 71 -20.85 11.98 -9.49
CA ASP A 71 -22.19 12.60 -9.44
C ASP A 71 -23.21 11.71 -8.70
N SER A 72 -22.92 10.42 -8.57
CA SER A 72 -23.81 9.47 -7.92
C SER A 72 -23.08 8.36 -7.17
N VAL A 73 -23.81 7.74 -6.24
CA VAL A 73 -23.41 6.49 -5.60
C VAL A 73 -24.47 5.43 -5.82
N ARG A 74 -24.05 4.17 -5.89
CA ARG A 74 -24.95 3.01 -6.02
C ARG A 74 -24.64 1.93 -4.99
N PRO A 75 -25.65 1.14 -4.57
CA PRO A 75 -25.47 0.15 -3.51
C PRO A 75 -24.52 -0.98 -3.95
N PRO A 76 -24.00 -1.77 -2.99
CA PRO A 76 -23.12 -2.89 -3.30
C PRO A 76 -23.75 -3.85 -4.31
N GLY A 77 -23.00 -4.23 -5.34
CA GLY A 77 -23.43 -5.17 -6.39
C GLY A 77 -24.41 -4.59 -7.43
N ALA A 78 -24.88 -3.35 -7.29
CA ALA A 78 -25.65 -2.70 -8.33
C ALA A 78 -24.76 -2.35 -9.54
N LYS A 79 -25.31 -2.58 -10.74
CA LYS A 79 -24.67 -2.16 -12.00
C LYS A 79 -24.79 -0.64 -12.18
N PRO A 80 -23.89 0.00 -12.96
CA PRO A 80 -24.09 1.39 -13.38
C PRO A 80 -25.49 1.60 -13.96
N GLY A 81 -26.13 2.73 -13.63
CA GLY A 81 -27.51 3.06 -13.99
C GLY A 81 -28.59 2.40 -13.12
N GLN A 82 -28.25 1.61 -12.10
CA GLN A 82 -29.22 0.95 -11.22
C GLN A 82 -29.15 1.45 -9.78
N LYS A 83 -30.31 1.86 -9.25
CA LYS A 83 -30.48 2.28 -7.83
C LYS A 83 -29.48 3.37 -7.43
N GLU A 84 -29.16 4.26 -8.36
CA GLU A 84 -28.27 5.39 -8.13
C GLU A 84 -28.93 6.41 -7.20
N VAL A 85 -28.12 6.98 -6.33
CA VAL A 85 -28.48 8.05 -5.42
C VAL A 85 -27.56 9.21 -5.71
N ALA A 86 -28.13 10.37 -6.03
CA ALA A 86 -27.35 11.58 -6.31
C ALA A 86 -26.46 11.94 -5.11
N ARG A 87 -25.16 12.11 -5.37
CA ARG A 87 -24.13 12.52 -4.42
C ARG A 87 -23.05 13.23 -5.22
N LYS A 88 -23.13 14.56 -5.30
CA LYS A 88 -22.22 15.35 -6.11
C LYS A 88 -20.91 15.61 -5.36
N ASN A 89 -19.87 14.87 -5.72
CA ASN A 89 -18.48 14.97 -5.26
C ASN A 89 -18.25 14.66 -3.77
N PHE A 90 -19.31 14.36 -3.02
CA PHE A 90 -19.25 14.11 -1.60
C PHE A 90 -20.33 13.12 -1.13
N ALA A 91 -19.93 12.16 -0.30
CA ALA A 91 -20.82 11.21 0.34
C ALA A 91 -20.33 10.84 1.74
N ALA A 92 -21.25 10.45 2.61
CA ALA A 92 -20.93 9.97 3.96
C ALA A 92 -21.50 8.58 4.19
N PHE A 93 -20.76 7.74 4.92
CA PHE A 93 -21.11 6.37 5.22
C PHE A 93 -20.88 6.05 6.69
N ASP A 94 -21.70 5.17 7.25
CA ASP A 94 -21.41 4.58 8.55
C ASP A 94 -20.10 3.77 8.46
N ALA A 95 -19.15 4.07 9.35
CA ALA A 95 -17.79 3.57 9.25
C ALA A 95 -17.66 2.03 9.36
N VAL A 96 -18.65 1.38 9.98
CA VAL A 96 -18.62 -0.07 10.21
C VAL A 96 -19.47 -0.79 9.18
N THR A 97 -20.77 -0.48 9.15
CA THR A 97 -21.74 -1.14 8.27
C THR A 97 -21.55 -0.74 6.81
N GLY A 98 -21.07 0.47 6.54
CA GLY A 98 -20.99 1.04 5.19
C GLY A 98 -22.32 1.54 4.65
N LYS A 99 -23.33 1.67 5.51
CA LYS A 99 -24.62 2.25 5.13
C LYS A 99 -24.41 3.70 4.68
N LEU A 100 -25.01 4.08 3.55
CA LEU A 100 -25.07 5.48 3.10
C LEU A 100 -25.82 6.34 4.12
N LEU A 101 -25.24 7.50 4.46
CA LEU A 101 -25.79 8.47 5.41
C LEU A 101 -26.38 9.69 4.67
N PRO A 102 -27.25 10.47 5.34
CA PRO A 102 -27.93 11.62 4.71
C PRO A 102 -27.05 12.85 4.47
N CYS A 103 -25.83 12.90 5.03
CA CYS A 103 -24.91 14.01 4.83
C CYS A 103 -24.42 14.08 3.36
N ALA A 104 -24.83 15.10 2.61
CA ALA A 104 -24.75 15.14 1.15
C ALA A 104 -24.63 16.56 0.56
N HIS A 105 -23.67 17.36 1.05
CA HIS A 105 -23.34 18.66 0.43
C HIS A 105 -22.82 18.49 -1.00
N SER A 106 -23.11 19.45 -1.88
CA SER A 106 -22.62 19.48 -3.26
C SER A 106 -21.53 20.52 -3.43
N PHE A 107 -20.40 20.14 -4.00
CA PHE A 107 -19.26 21.02 -4.28
C PHE A 107 -19.19 21.27 -5.79
N SER A 108 -19.30 22.53 -6.21
CA SER A 108 -19.44 22.91 -7.63
C SER A 108 -18.69 24.18 -7.99
N GLU A 109 -18.70 24.53 -9.29
CA GLU A 109 -17.85 25.56 -9.90
C GLU A 109 -16.35 25.21 -9.80
N GLY A 110 -15.48 25.95 -10.48
CA GLY A 110 -14.08 25.51 -10.69
C GLY A 110 -14.04 24.15 -11.40
N GLU A 111 -13.22 23.21 -10.92
CA GLU A 111 -13.22 21.82 -11.41
C GLU A 111 -14.34 20.96 -10.78
N GLY A 112 -15.00 21.44 -9.73
CA GLY A 112 -16.02 20.68 -9.00
C GLY A 112 -15.48 19.38 -8.40
N THR A 113 -14.37 19.44 -7.64
CA THR A 113 -13.73 18.24 -7.07
C THR A 113 -13.31 18.44 -5.62
N VAL A 114 -13.52 17.40 -4.78
CA VAL A 114 -13.06 17.38 -3.39
C VAL A 114 -11.78 16.54 -3.28
N ARG A 115 -10.65 17.22 -3.13
CA ARG A 115 -9.30 16.61 -3.14
C ARG A 115 -8.76 16.31 -1.74
N ALA A 116 -9.25 16.99 -0.71
CA ALA A 116 -8.76 16.84 0.65
C ALA A 116 -9.91 16.81 1.66
N LEU A 117 -9.86 15.83 2.56
CA LEU A 117 -10.77 15.72 3.71
C LEU A 117 -9.95 15.47 4.96
N LYS A 118 -10.19 16.25 6.01
CA LYS A 118 -9.52 16.03 7.31
C LYS A 118 -10.43 16.41 8.48
N ALA A 119 -10.60 15.49 9.42
CA ALA A 119 -11.31 15.79 10.66
C ALA A 119 -10.40 16.51 11.66
N SER A 120 -10.99 17.40 12.49
CA SER A 120 -10.33 17.91 13.69
C SER A 120 -9.94 16.77 14.63
N PRO A 121 -8.96 16.95 15.55
CA PRO A 121 -8.54 15.88 16.45
C PRO A 121 -9.65 15.30 17.35
N ASP A 122 -10.69 16.10 17.66
CA ASP A 122 -11.88 15.65 18.40
C ASP A 122 -13.02 15.14 17.50
N GLY A 123 -12.82 15.18 16.18
CA GLY A 123 -13.76 14.74 15.15
C GLY A 123 -15.03 15.56 15.04
N LYS A 124 -15.14 16.72 15.70
CA LYS A 124 -16.35 17.57 15.66
C LYS A 124 -16.46 18.40 14.38
N VAL A 125 -15.34 18.65 13.71
CA VAL A 125 -15.26 19.44 12.49
C VAL A 125 -14.61 18.60 11.40
N LEU A 126 -15.16 18.65 10.20
CA LEU A 126 -14.53 18.12 8.98
C LEU A 126 -14.13 19.28 8.09
N TYR A 127 -12.85 19.43 7.81
CA TYR A 127 -12.34 20.37 6.83
C TYR A 127 -12.36 19.72 5.45
N VAL A 128 -12.81 20.47 4.45
CA VAL A 128 -12.99 20.03 3.08
C VAL A 128 -12.23 20.98 2.18
N GLY A 129 -11.32 20.44 1.36
CA GLY A 129 -10.51 21.18 0.40
C GLY A 129 -10.60 20.57 -0.99
N GLY A 130 -10.43 21.38 -2.02
CA GLY A 130 -10.49 20.94 -3.40
C GLY A 130 -10.43 22.09 -4.38
N SER A 131 -11.09 21.95 -5.52
CA SER A 131 -11.32 23.02 -6.50
C SER A 131 -12.83 23.17 -6.66
N PHE A 132 -13.39 24.19 -5.99
CA PHE A 132 -14.80 24.52 -6.02
C PHE A 132 -15.03 25.98 -5.62
N GLY A 133 -16.02 26.61 -6.26
CA GLY A 133 -16.47 27.98 -5.98
C GLY A 133 -17.76 28.04 -5.16
N LYS A 134 -18.47 26.91 -5.02
CA LYS A 134 -19.71 26.80 -4.24
C LYS A 134 -19.79 25.52 -3.42
N VAL A 135 -20.44 25.64 -2.27
CA VAL A 135 -20.99 24.52 -1.51
C VAL A 135 -22.48 24.72 -1.36
N ASP A 136 -23.26 23.86 -2.00
CA ASP A 136 -24.68 24.07 -2.25
C ASP A 136 -24.88 25.47 -2.89
N ASP A 137 -25.68 26.33 -2.27
CA ASP A 137 -25.93 27.71 -2.74
C ASP A 137 -24.94 28.75 -2.18
N THR A 138 -23.98 28.33 -1.36
CA THR A 138 -23.03 29.24 -0.71
C THR A 138 -21.76 29.40 -1.53
N GLY A 139 -21.44 30.63 -1.95
CA GLY A 139 -20.16 30.99 -2.54
C GLY A 139 -18.99 30.85 -1.56
N VAL A 140 -17.91 30.18 -1.99
CA VAL A 140 -16.69 29.91 -1.23
C VAL A 140 -15.48 29.89 -2.18
N ALA A 141 -14.27 29.68 -1.66
CA ALA A 141 -13.09 29.46 -2.51
C ALA A 141 -12.25 28.30 -1.97
N SER A 142 -12.46 27.13 -2.57
CA SER A 142 -11.66 25.90 -2.44
C SER A 142 -11.51 25.26 -1.06
N VAL A 143 -11.88 25.91 0.04
CA VAL A 143 -11.85 25.32 1.40
C VAL A 143 -13.03 25.75 2.25
N VAL A 144 -13.64 24.77 2.92
CA VAL A 144 -14.69 24.99 3.92
C VAL A 144 -14.52 24.07 5.13
N ALA A 145 -15.38 24.24 6.14
CA ALA A 145 -15.51 23.29 7.24
C ALA A 145 -16.98 22.92 7.49
N LEU A 146 -17.22 21.68 7.91
CA LEU A 146 -18.53 21.14 8.26
C LEU A 146 -18.56 20.75 9.75
N ASN A 147 -19.69 20.95 10.42
CA ASN A 147 -19.93 20.34 11.72
C ASN A 147 -20.37 18.89 11.54
N THR A 148 -19.62 17.93 12.07
CA THR A 148 -19.87 16.49 11.83
C THR A 148 -21.15 15.97 12.48
N ALA A 149 -21.58 16.56 13.60
CA ALA A 149 -22.77 16.12 14.33
C ALA A 149 -24.08 16.39 13.56
N LYS A 150 -24.13 17.48 12.79
CA LYS A 150 -25.34 17.92 12.07
C LYS A 150 -25.17 17.91 10.55
N CYS A 151 -23.96 17.61 10.04
CA CYS A 151 -23.61 17.82 8.64
C CYS A 151 -24.02 19.21 8.15
N SER A 152 -23.53 20.25 8.82
CA SER A 152 -23.86 21.63 8.48
C SER A 152 -22.60 22.40 8.11
N LEU A 153 -22.65 23.16 7.02
CA LEU A 153 -21.60 24.09 6.62
C LEU A 153 -21.35 25.14 7.72
N ARG A 154 -20.09 25.36 8.09
CA ARG A 154 -19.70 26.40 9.05
C ARG A 154 -19.65 27.76 8.39
N ALA A 155 -20.27 28.75 9.01
CA ALA A 155 -20.21 30.15 8.56
C ALA A 155 -18.89 30.83 8.96
N ASP A 156 -18.24 30.36 10.02
CA ASP A 156 -17.03 30.94 10.62
C ASP A 156 -15.72 30.38 10.05
N PHE A 157 -15.76 29.61 8.96
CA PHE A 157 -14.57 29.08 8.29
C PHE A 157 -14.77 29.13 6.77
N ARG A 158 -14.39 30.27 6.17
CA ARG A 158 -14.48 30.52 4.72
C ARG A 158 -13.29 31.36 4.23
N PRO A 159 -12.06 30.86 4.36
CA PRO A 159 -10.90 31.53 3.78
C PRO A 159 -11.01 31.58 2.25
N ALA A 160 -10.45 32.61 1.63
CA ALA A 160 -10.38 32.74 0.18
C ALA A 160 -9.07 32.13 -0.34
N VAL A 161 -9.08 30.86 -0.73
CA VAL A 161 -7.90 30.16 -1.25
C VAL A 161 -7.96 30.08 -2.79
N ALA A 162 -7.01 30.73 -3.46
CA ALA A 162 -7.08 30.97 -4.91
C ALA A 162 -6.42 29.88 -5.77
N ALA A 163 -6.72 28.60 -5.52
CA ALA A 163 -6.48 27.45 -6.40
C ALA A 163 -6.97 26.16 -5.72
N THR A 164 -6.62 25.00 -6.27
CA THR A 164 -6.89 23.68 -5.69
C THR A 164 -6.16 23.49 -4.36
N VAL A 165 -6.89 23.07 -3.32
CA VAL A 165 -6.32 22.58 -2.07
C VAL A 165 -6.23 21.05 -2.10
N ARG A 166 -5.02 20.52 -1.96
CA ARG A 166 -4.70 19.09 -2.13
C ARG A 166 -4.43 18.35 -0.82
N ALA A 167 -4.00 19.07 0.21
CA ALA A 167 -3.67 18.51 1.51
C ALA A 167 -4.25 19.36 2.64
N ILE A 168 -4.77 18.70 3.66
CA ILE A 168 -5.19 19.33 4.91
C ILE A 168 -4.70 18.47 6.07
N ASP A 169 -4.03 19.09 7.05
CA ASP A 169 -3.82 18.49 8.37
C ASP A 169 -4.14 19.47 9.49
N THR A 170 -4.51 18.96 10.67
CA THR A 170 -5.04 19.80 11.74
C THR A 170 -4.46 19.46 13.11
N THR A 171 -4.30 20.49 13.92
CA THR A 171 -4.12 20.39 15.37
C THR A 171 -5.38 20.93 16.07
N ARG A 172 -5.34 21.08 17.40
CA ARG A 172 -6.43 21.75 18.13
C ARG A 172 -6.55 23.24 17.80
N THR A 173 -5.46 23.87 17.35
CA THR A 173 -5.34 25.33 17.24
C THR A 173 -5.03 25.80 15.82
N THR A 174 -4.73 24.88 14.90
CA THR A 174 -4.23 25.23 13.57
C THR A 174 -4.76 24.25 12.52
N VAL A 175 -5.11 24.80 11.35
CA VAL A 175 -5.45 24.06 10.13
C VAL A 175 -4.36 24.39 9.12
N TYR A 176 -3.58 23.40 8.71
CA TYR A 176 -2.58 23.56 7.67
C TYR A 176 -3.17 23.15 6.32
N LEU A 177 -2.90 23.96 5.30
CA LEU A 177 -3.32 23.73 3.93
C LEU A 177 -2.09 23.57 3.05
N GLY A 178 -2.12 22.60 2.14
CA GLY A 178 -1.18 22.44 1.04
C GLY A 178 -1.93 22.33 -0.29
N GLY A 179 -1.39 22.87 -1.37
CA GLY A 179 -2.01 22.77 -2.69
C GLY A 179 -1.30 23.57 -3.77
N ASP A 180 -2.07 24.02 -4.76
CA ASP A 180 -1.59 24.73 -5.96
C ASP A 180 -1.69 26.26 -5.83
N PHE A 181 -2.16 26.76 -4.68
CA PHE A 181 -2.47 28.17 -4.49
C PHE A 181 -1.20 28.98 -4.24
N THR A 182 -1.22 30.25 -4.64
CA THR A 182 -0.15 31.22 -4.32
C THR A 182 -0.65 32.36 -3.42
N THR A 183 -1.96 32.43 -3.17
CA THR A 183 -2.57 33.41 -2.28
C THR A 183 -3.68 32.81 -1.42
N VAL A 184 -3.82 33.36 -0.20
CA VAL A 184 -4.91 33.09 0.74
C VAL A 184 -5.37 34.41 1.36
N ASP A 185 -6.67 34.72 1.29
CA ASP A 185 -7.24 36.01 1.74
C ASP A 185 -6.51 37.23 1.14
N GLY A 186 -6.11 37.13 -0.13
CA GLY A 186 -5.35 38.15 -0.85
C GLY A 186 -3.89 38.31 -0.42
N GLN A 187 -3.41 37.51 0.55
CA GLN A 187 -2.02 37.52 1.02
C GLN A 187 -1.21 36.41 0.33
N SER A 188 0.03 36.70 -0.05
CA SER A 188 0.94 35.71 -0.64
C SER A 188 1.21 34.56 0.33
N ARG A 189 0.93 33.34 -0.14
CA ARG A 189 1.14 32.05 0.52
C ARG A 189 1.41 31.03 -0.58
N ASN A 190 2.68 30.81 -0.89
CA ASN A 190 3.10 29.91 -1.96
C ASN A 190 2.92 28.46 -1.49
N TYR A 191 1.88 27.80 -2.00
CA TYR A 191 1.55 26.38 -1.87
C TYR A 191 1.28 25.82 -0.47
N ILE A 192 1.62 26.58 0.59
CA ILE A 192 1.40 26.22 1.99
C ILE A 192 0.81 27.42 2.77
N ALA A 193 -0.17 27.15 3.62
CA ALA A 193 -0.74 28.14 4.52
C ALA A 193 -1.17 27.50 5.84
N SER A 194 -1.37 28.33 6.87
CA SER A 194 -2.05 27.88 8.08
C SER A 194 -3.11 28.87 8.53
N LEU A 195 -4.21 28.34 9.07
CA LEU A 195 -5.37 29.08 9.50
C LEU A 195 -5.72 28.70 10.95
N SER A 196 -6.37 29.59 11.67
CA SER A 196 -7.06 29.22 12.91
C SER A 196 -8.26 28.30 12.62
N PRO A 197 -8.83 27.60 13.63
CA PRO A 197 -10.07 26.82 13.46
C PRO A 197 -11.32 27.66 13.12
N LYS A 198 -11.18 28.99 13.09
CA LYS A 198 -12.19 29.97 12.65
C LYS A 198 -11.79 30.67 11.34
N GLY A 199 -10.94 30.04 10.52
CA GLY A 199 -10.62 30.51 9.17
C GLY A 199 -9.64 31.68 9.08
N LYS A 200 -9.30 32.37 10.18
CA LYS A 200 -8.31 33.46 10.16
C LYS A 200 -6.93 32.96 9.73
N LEU A 201 -6.33 33.59 8.71
CA LEU A 201 -4.94 33.37 8.29
C LEU A 201 -3.93 33.66 9.41
N LEU A 202 -2.99 32.74 9.62
CA LEU A 202 -1.94 32.85 10.64
C LEU A 202 -0.59 33.32 10.04
N PRO A 203 0.37 33.75 10.88
CA PRO A 203 1.67 34.27 10.43
C PRO A 203 2.59 33.26 9.72
N PHE A 204 2.39 31.96 9.94
CA PHE A 204 3.18 30.90 9.31
C PHE A 204 3.28 31.11 7.79
N ARG A 205 4.52 31.15 7.29
CA ARG A 205 4.84 31.35 5.88
C ARG A 205 6.17 30.66 5.55
N ALA A 206 6.16 29.85 4.49
CA ALA A 206 7.37 29.38 3.84
C ALA A 206 7.31 29.78 2.37
N ASP A 207 8.47 29.95 1.75
CA ASP A 207 8.58 30.11 0.30
C ASP A 207 8.87 28.75 -0.32
N ILE A 208 7.91 28.19 -1.05
CA ILE A 208 8.00 26.88 -1.71
C ILE A 208 7.79 27.14 -3.20
N ASP A 209 8.58 26.50 -4.06
CA ASP A 209 8.59 26.79 -5.51
C ASP A 209 7.54 26.01 -6.31
N GLN A 210 7.05 24.87 -5.79
CA GLN A 210 6.06 24.01 -6.47
C GLN A 210 4.95 23.50 -5.52
N PRO A 211 3.86 22.91 -6.07
CA PRO A 211 2.73 22.44 -5.28
C PRO A 211 3.06 21.50 -4.12
N VAL A 212 2.37 21.73 -3.01
CA VAL A 212 2.39 20.86 -1.83
C VAL A 212 1.29 19.80 -1.95
N ARG A 213 1.66 18.53 -1.88
CA ARG A 213 0.76 17.38 -2.04
C ARG A 213 0.41 16.71 -0.72
N ALA A 214 1.26 16.84 0.29
CA ALA A 214 1.07 16.23 1.61
C ALA A 214 1.51 17.18 2.73
N VAL A 215 0.74 17.22 3.81
CA VAL A 215 1.06 17.97 5.02
C VAL A 215 0.80 17.08 6.23
N LEU A 216 1.72 17.09 7.19
CA LEU A 216 1.61 16.33 8.43
C LEU A 216 2.06 17.18 9.63
N ALA A 217 1.10 17.58 10.47
CA ALA A 217 1.34 18.29 11.71
C ALA A 217 1.84 17.32 12.80
N VAL A 218 2.96 17.69 13.44
CA VAL A 218 3.60 16.90 14.51
C VAL A 218 3.83 17.82 15.73
N PRO A 219 2.76 18.25 16.41
CA PRO A 219 2.83 19.27 17.46
C PRO A 219 3.68 18.83 18.67
N ASP A 220 3.69 17.54 18.98
CA ASP A 220 4.53 16.90 20.00
C ASP A 220 6.03 16.98 19.70
N HIS A 221 6.40 17.16 18.43
CA HIS A 221 7.78 17.40 18.00
C HIS A 221 7.99 18.83 17.45
N LYS A 222 7.04 19.74 17.69
CA LYS A 222 7.10 21.17 17.29
C LYS A 222 7.47 21.36 15.82
N LYS A 223 6.92 20.54 14.92
CA LYS A 223 7.17 20.64 13.47
C LYS A 223 5.93 20.30 12.64
N VAL A 224 5.94 20.77 11.40
CA VAL A 224 5.05 20.29 10.33
C VAL A 224 5.93 19.70 9.24
N LEU A 225 5.68 18.45 8.85
CA LEU A 225 6.31 17.86 7.67
C LEU A 225 5.48 18.25 6.45
N VAL A 226 6.18 18.65 5.39
CA VAL A 226 5.61 19.08 4.12
C VAL A 226 6.23 18.25 3.02
N GLY A 227 5.38 17.68 2.17
CA GLY A 227 5.79 16.90 1.01
C GLY A 227 5.06 17.35 -0.25
N GLY A 228 5.71 17.28 -1.40
CA GLY A 228 5.13 17.77 -2.64
C GLY A 228 6.03 17.55 -3.84
N ASP A 229 5.88 18.42 -4.83
CA ASP A 229 6.63 18.39 -6.09
C ASP A 229 7.79 19.40 -6.09
N PHE A 230 8.11 20.01 -4.94
CA PHE A 230 9.06 21.12 -4.79
C PHE A 230 10.52 20.68 -4.78
N GLU A 231 11.37 21.62 -5.18
CA GLU A 231 12.83 21.48 -5.20
C GLU A 231 13.49 22.49 -4.26
N HIS A 232 12.84 23.63 -3.98
CA HIS A 232 13.38 24.67 -3.12
C HIS A 232 12.38 25.10 -2.05
N VAL A 233 12.90 25.27 -0.82
CA VAL A 233 12.14 25.84 0.28
C VAL A 233 12.98 26.88 1.02
N ASN A 234 12.44 28.08 1.19
CA ASN A 234 13.09 29.21 1.87
C ASN A 234 14.50 29.53 1.30
N GLY A 235 14.67 29.38 -0.02
CA GLY A 235 15.92 29.64 -0.74
C GLY A 235 16.97 28.52 -0.67
N ALA A 236 16.69 27.40 0.00
CA ALA A 236 17.55 26.22 0.03
C ALA A 236 16.95 25.06 -0.78
N THR A 237 17.81 24.21 -1.35
CA THR A 237 17.36 22.98 -2.03
C THR A 237 16.83 21.98 -1.02
N GLU A 238 15.57 21.59 -1.20
CA GLU A 238 14.83 20.64 -0.37
C GLU A 238 13.98 19.75 -1.29
N ASP A 239 14.50 18.58 -1.67
CA ASP A 239 13.84 17.71 -2.65
C ASP A 239 12.58 17.06 -2.06
N SER A 240 11.41 17.62 -2.37
CA SER A 240 10.07 17.06 -2.13
C SER A 240 9.69 16.72 -0.68
N LEU A 241 10.57 16.92 0.31
CA LEU A 241 10.29 16.68 1.72
C LEU A 241 11.08 17.63 2.63
N VAL A 242 10.38 18.34 3.51
CA VAL A 242 10.99 19.23 4.51
C VAL A 242 10.19 19.21 5.81
N ALA A 243 10.82 19.49 6.94
CA ALA A 243 10.12 19.82 8.18
C ALA A 243 10.28 21.30 8.51
N LEU A 244 9.16 21.97 8.81
CA LEU A 244 9.10 23.39 9.08
C LEU A 244 8.66 23.66 10.52
N ASN A 245 9.08 24.82 11.04
CA ASN A 245 8.58 25.38 12.28
C ASN A 245 7.08 25.70 12.13
N PRO A 246 6.21 25.21 13.01
CA PRO A 246 4.75 25.29 12.86
C PRO A 246 4.18 26.71 13.01
N SER A 247 4.96 27.65 13.57
CA SER A 247 4.56 29.05 13.79
C SER A 247 5.16 29.99 12.75
N THR A 248 6.43 29.78 12.38
CA THR A 248 7.14 30.71 11.48
C THR A 248 7.21 30.23 10.03
N GLY A 249 7.24 28.92 9.78
CA GLY A 249 7.51 28.33 8.47
C GLY A 249 9.00 28.20 8.12
N ALA A 250 9.90 28.55 9.03
CA ALA A 250 11.33 28.33 8.86
C ALA A 250 11.67 26.83 8.84
N THR A 251 12.64 26.42 8.01
CA THR A 251 13.11 25.04 7.96
C THR A 251 13.74 24.61 9.29
N VAL A 252 13.30 23.48 9.85
CA VAL A 252 13.86 22.89 11.09
C VAL A 252 14.53 21.54 10.83
N THR A 253 14.21 20.85 9.74
CA THR A 253 14.90 19.61 9.34
C THR A 253 14.80 19.44 7.83
N SER A 254 15.95 19.23 7.20
CA SER A 254 16.10 18.89 5.79
C SER A 254 16.28 17.37 5.63
N PHE A 255 15.88 16.81 4.49
CA PHE A 255 15.95 15.36 4.21
C PHE A 255 16.71 15.05 2.91
N PRO A 256 17.98 15.49 2.78
CA PRO A 256 18.71 15.37 1.54
C PRO A 256 18.86 13.90 1.10
N HIS A 257 18.65 13.64 -0.19
CA HIS A 257 18.76 12.32 -0.83
C HIS A 257 17.74 11.27 -0.37
N TRP A 258 16.73 11.65 0.41
CA TRP A 258 15.64 10.72 0.76
C TRP A 258 14.75 10.45 -0.45
N VAL A 259 14.39 11.51 -1.17
CA VAL A 259 13.56 11.48 -2.36
C VAL A 259 14.41 12.06 -3.50
N PRO A 260 14.76 11.27 -4.53
CA PRO A 260 15.58 11.77 -5.64
C PRO A 260 14.79 12.70 -6.55
N LEU A 261 15.48 13.42 -7.43
CA LEU A 261 14.85 14.18 -8.52
C LEU A 261 13.89 13.30 -9.32
N TYR A 262 12.83 13.93 -9.84
CA TYR A 262 11.70 13.30 -10.53
C TYR A 262 10.83 12.39 -9.65
N SER A 263 11.10 12.32 -8.34
CA SER A 263 10.19 11.78 -7.34
C SER A 263 9.52 12.90 -6.56
N SER A 264 8.25 12.73 -6.22
CA SER A 264 7.46 13.65 -5.41
C SER A 264 6.84 12.92 -4.22
N VAL A 265 6.69 13.59 -3.09
CA VAL A 265 6.00 13.02 -1.93
C VAL A 265 4.51 13.22 -2.08
N LYS A 266 3.75 12.12 -2.20
CA LYS A 266 2.28 12.16 -2.35
C LYS A 266 1.53 11.95 -1.04
N ALA A 267 2.12 11.25 -0.07
CA ALA A 267 1.46 10.96 1.19
C ALA A 267 2.42 10.94 2.39
N LEU A 268 1.89 11.39 3.53
CA LEU A 268 2.55 11.37 4.82
C LEU A 268 1.63 10.73 5.86
N ALA A 269 2.18 9.84 6.69
CA ALA A 269 1.49 9.27 7.85
C ALA A 269 2.45 9.19 9.05
N ARG A 270 1.93 8.94 10.25
CA ARG A 270 2.75 8.75 11.45
C ARG A 270 2.14 7.78 12.44
N ASP A 271 3.00 7.14 13.21
CA ASP A 271 2.63 6.57 14.50
C ASP A 271 3.15 7.48 15.64
N LYS A 272 3.45 6.90 16.81
CA LYS A 272 4.01 7.66 17.95
C LYS A 272 5.50 7.93 17.84
N THR A 273 6.21 7.18 17.00
CA THR A 273 7.68 7.13 16.96
C THR A 273 8.22 7.59 15.61
N ASN A 274 7.56 7.21 14.52
CA ASN A 274 8.01 7.40 13.15
C ASN A 274 6.96 8.13 12.31
N PHE A 275 7.44 8.83 11.30
CA PHE A 275 6.67 9.25 10.14
C PHE A 275 6.99 8.34 8.95
N TYR A 276 6.07 8.29 8.01
CA TYR A 276 6.13 7.48 6.81
C TYR A 276 5.86 8.35 5.60
N VAL A 277 6.54 8.05 4.50
CA VAL A 277 6.47 8.76 3.22
C VAL A 277 6.01 7.78 2.16
N GLY A 278 5.02 8.16 1.36
CA GLY A 278 4.68 7.52 0.09
C GLY A 278 5.09 8.47 -1.05
N ALA A 279 5.86 7.97 -2.01
CA ALA A 279 6.38 8.75 -3.12
C ALA A 279 5.84 8.27 -4.47
N GLU A 280 5.87 9.16 -5.44
CA GLU A 280 5.59 8.89 -6.86
C GLU A 280 6.74 9.39 -7.69
N GLY A 281 7.17 8.62 -8.70
CA GLY A 281 8.35 8.88 -9.50
C GLY A 281 8.02 8.83 -10.97
N THR A 282 8.60 9.74 -11.74
CA THR A 282 8.42 9.80 -13.20
C THR A 282 9.68 9.30 -13.89
N GLY A 283 9.55 8.22 -14.68
CA GLY A 283 10.64 7.64 -15.45
C GLY A 283 11.15 6.31 -14.90
N ALA A 284 11.87 5.56 -15.74
CA ALA A 284 12.31 4.21 -15.41
C ALA A 284 13.33 4.19 -14.27
N GLY A 285 13.04 3.42 -13.22
CA GLY A 285 13.95 3.23 -12.08
C GLY A 285 13.99 4.38 -11.06
N ILE A 286 13.16 5.39 -11.23
CA ILE A 286 12.99 6.49 -10.26
C ILE A 286 12.23 5.98 -9.03
N PHE A 287 12.53 6.54 -7.86
CA PHE A 287 11.97 6.05 -6.60
C PHE A 287 10.51 6.47 -6.41
N ASP A 288 9.64 5.52 -6.11
CA ASP A 288 8.22 5.75 -5.91
C ASP A 288 7.59 4.76 -4.91
N GLY A 289 8.46 4.30 -4.00
CA GLY A 289 8.14 3.41 -2.89
C GLY A 289 7.84 4.16 -1.60
N ARG A 290 8.26 3.56 -0.47
CA ARG A 290 8.01 4.10 0.88
C ARG A 290 9.29 4.27 1.69
N ILE A 291 9.24 5.23 2.61
CA ILE A 291 10.31 5.53 3.57
C ILE A 291 9.69 5.64 4.96
N ALA A 292 10.41 5.18 5.99
CA ALA A 292 10.15 5.55 7.38
C ALA A 292 11.28 6.43 7.91
N GLY A 293 10.90 7.50 8.60
CA GLY A 293 11.81 8.38 9.33
C GLY A 293 11.38 8.52 10.79
N ARG A 294 12.33 8.73 11.69
CA ARG A 294 12.05 8.90 13.11
C ARG A 294 11.57 10.32 13.40
N LEU A 295 10.48 10.47 14.15
CA LEU A 295 9.91 11.78 14.49
C LEU A 295 10.85 12.61 15.38
N SER A 296 11.62 12.00 16.27
CA SER A 296 12.44 12.72 17.25
C SER A 296 13.63 13.45 16.65
N ASP A 297 14.32 12.84 15.67
CA ASP A 297 15.59 13.34 15.13
C ASP A 297 15.65 13.40 13.59
N GLY A 298 14.59 12.98 12.90
CA GLY A 298 14.54 12.98 11.45
C GLY A 298 15.39 11.92 10.78
N LYS A 299 15.96 10.94 11.50
CA LYS A 299 16.80 9.89 10.88
C LYS A 299 15.97 8.87 10.11
N MET A 300 16.49 8.42 8.96
CA MET A 300 15.86 7.35 8.18
C MET A 300 15.93 6.04 8.96
N VAL A 301 14.80 5.38 9.12
CA VAL A 301 14.70 4.06 9.74
C VAL A 301 14.86 2.99 8.65
N TRP A 302 14.12 3.14 7.56
CA TRP A 302 14.25 2.29 6.38
C TRP A 302 13.71 3.03 5.16
N LYS A 303 14.21 2.61 4.00
CA LYS A 303 13.67 2.91 2.68
C LYS A 303 13.50 1.57 1.96
N ASP A 304 12.36 1.39 1.32
CA ASP A 304 12.15 0.24 0.45
C ASP A 304 12.57 0.56 -0.99
N PHE A 305 12.45 -0.44 -1.87
CA PHE A 305 12.92 -0.37 -3.25
C PHE A 305 11.80 -0.74 -4.22
N CYS A 306 10.55 -0.51 -3.81
CA CYS A 306 9.44 -0.77 -4.70
C CYS A 306 9.38 0.28 -5.79
N GLN A 307 9.12 -0.19 -7.01
CA GLN A 307 8.79 0.59 -8.18
C GLN A 307 7.27 0.53 -8.39
N GLY A 308 6.65 1.68 -8.65
CA GLY A 308 5.23 1.89 -8.90
C GLY A 308 4.53 2.71 -7.82
N ALA A 309 4.50 4.03 -8.05
CA ALA A 309 3.75 5.12 -7.40
C ALA A 309 2.96 4.73 -6.14
N THR A 310 3.41 5.20 -4.97
CA THR A 310 2.68 5.10 -3.71
C THR A 310 1.84 6.35 -3.46
N GLN A 311 0.53 6.26 -3.68
CA GLN A 311 -0.40 7.40 -3.61
C GLN A 311 -0.89 7.73 -2.20
N ALA A 312 -1.17 6.71 -1.39
CA ALA A 312 -1.63 6.90 -0.03
C ALA A 312 -1.11 5.83 0.91
N ILE A 313 -0.93 6.22 2.17
CA ILE A 313 -0.46 5.35 3.23
C ILE A 313 -1.23 5.58 4.52
N VAL A 314 -1.45 4.52 5.28
CA VAL A 314 -1.99 4.61 6.64
C VAL A 314 -1.33 3.57 7.54
N VAL A 315 -1.01 3.97 8.77
CA VAL A 315 -0.41 3.06 9.76
C VAL A 315 -1.45 2.61 10.78
N GLN A 316 -1.46 1.31 11.08
CA GLN A 316 -2.25 0.76 12.16
C GLN A 316 -1.55 -0.45 12.78
N ARG A 317 -1.42 -0.46 14.12
CA ARG A 317 -0.91 -1.60 14.90
C ARG A 317 0.45 -2.13 14.41
N GLY A 318 1.36 -1.22 14.05
CA GLY A 318 2.71 -1.58 13.57
C GLY A 318 2.76 -2.00 12.09
N LEU A 319 1.65 -1.84 11.35
CA LEU A 319 1.57 -2.15 9.93
C LEU A 319 1.32 -0.88 9.12
N LEU A 320 2.09 -0.70 8.04
CA LEU A 320 1.91 0.36 7.05
C LEU A 320 1.15 -0.21 5.86
N TYR A 321 -0.11 0.18 5.69
CA TYR A 321 -0.90 -0.13 4.52
C TYR A 321 -0.68 0.94 3.46
N SER A 322 -0.55 0.54 2.20
CA SER A 322 -0.37 1.47 1.09
C SER A 322 -1.33 1.20 -0.06
N ALA A 323 -1.83 2.28 -0.65
CA ALA A 323 -2.40 2.35 -1.97
C ALA A 323 -1.26 2.71 -2.91
N SER A 324 -0.94 1.80 -3.82
CA SER A 324 0.22 1.90 -4.69
C SER A 324 -0.13 1.47 -6.10
N HIS A 325 0.88 1.51 -6.96
CA HIS A 325 0.82 0.91 -8.27
C HIS A 325 2.03 -0.01 -8.50
N ALA A 326 2.47 -0.65 -7.42
CA ALA A 326 3.77 -1.27 -7.33
C ALA A 326 3.85 -2.48 -8.28
N HIS A 327 4.84 -2.49 -9.17
CA HIS A 327 5.04 -3.57 -10.14
C HIS A 327 6.33 -4.34 -9.91
N ASN A 328 7.33 -3.76 -9.25
CA ASN A 328 8.59 -4.43 -8.91
C ASN A 328 9.03 -4.09 -7.50
N CYS A 329 9.15 -5.10 -6.63
CA CYS A 329 9.60 -4.95 -5.25
C CYS A 329 10.72 -5.95 -4.90
N VAL A 330 11.45 -6.48 -5.88
CA VAL A 330 12.34 -7.64 -5.71
C VAL A 330 13.44 -7.44 -4.66
N ARG A 331 13.85 -6.19 -4.44
CA ARG A 331 14.89 -5.81 -3.46
C ARG A 331 14.34 -5.54 -2.04
N THR A 332 13.02 -5.53 -1.87
CA THR A 332 12.35 -5.37 -0.57
C THR A 332 12.05 -6.76 0.01
N PRO A 333 12.39 -7.05 1.28
CA PRO A 333 12.05 -8.33 1.89
C PRO A 333 10.55 -8.64 1.80
N GLY A 334 10.20 -9.84 1.34
CA GLY A 334 8.80 -10.23 1.08
C GLY A 334 8.19 -9.62 -0.19
N GLY A 335 8.99 -8.95 -1.01
CA GLY A 335 8.57 -8.36 -2.28
C GLY A 335 8.42 -9.37 -3.42
N PHE A 336 8.06 -8.84 -4.59
CA PHE A 336 7.69 -9.56 -5.79
C PHE A 336 8.53 -9.07 -6.99
N PRO A 337 8.76 -9.93 -8.01
CA PRO A 337 9.46 -9.54 -9.22
C PRO A 337 8.65 -8.54 -10.05
N ASP A 338 9.32 -7.94 -11.03
CA ASP A 338 8.66 -7.08 -12.02
C ASP A 338 7.55 -7.82 -12.78
N GLY A 339 6.44 -7.15 -13.05
CA GLY A 339 5.29 -7.74 -13.70
C GLY A 339 4.01 -6.97 -13.45
N ARG A 340 2.94 -7.70 -13.07
CA ARG A 340 1.64 -7.06 -12.84
C ARG A 340 1.71 -6.08 -11.67
N ARG A 341 1.01 -4.96 -11.83
CA ARG A 341 0.83 -3.94 -10.81
C ARG A 341 0.04 -4.50 -9.62
N ARG A 342 0.37 -4.01 -8.43
CA ARG A 342 -0.25 -4.36 -7.16
C ARG A 342 -0.68 -3.10 -6.43
N HIS A 343 -1.97 -3.04 -6.17
CA HIS A 343 -2.59 -1.81 -5.74
C HIS A 343 -2.67 -1.64 -4.23
N PHE A 344 -2.75 -2.75 -3.49
CA PHE A 344 -2.70 -2.75 -2.04
C PHE A 344 -1.54 -3.58 -1.54
N LEU A 345 -0.76 -2.98 -0.65
CA LEU A 345 0.34 -3.64 0.05
C LEU A 345 0.28 -3.34 1.54
N VAL A 346 0.93 -4.19 2.32
CA VAL A 346 1.18 -3.94 3.74
C VAL A 346 2.62 -4.29 4.09
N GLN A 347 3.26 -3.42 4.88
CA GLN A 347 4.63 -3.61 5.36
C GLN A 347 4.70 -3.53 6.88
N SER A 348 5.62 -4.29 7.48
CA SER A 348 6.01 -4.05 8.86
C SER A 348 6.69 -2.69 8.96
N VAL A 349 6.25 -1.88 9.92
CA VAL A 349 6.90 -0.58 10.17
C VAL A 349 8.29 -0.72 10.77
N SER A 350 8.65 -1.92 11.25
CA SER A 350 9.90 -2.16 11.97
C SER A 350 11.07 -2.48 11.06
N ASP A 351 10.83 -3.20 9.95
CA ASP A 351 11.89 -3.77 9.11
C ASP A 351 11.60 -3.75 7.61
N ARG A 352 10.64 -2.91 7.16
CA ARG A 352 10.17 -2.72 5.77
C ARG A 352 9.66 -3.98 5.04
N ARG A 353 9.57 -5.14 5.71
CA ARG A 353 9.14 -6.39 5.07
C ARG A 353 7.69 -6.27 4.59
N ILE A 354 7.46 -6.55 3.31
CA ILE A 354 6.11 -6.73 2.76
C ILE A 354 5.54 -8.03 3.32
N LEU A 355 4.36 -7.95 3.93
CA LEU A 355 3.65 -9.11 4.45
C LEU A 355 2.68 -9.65 3.41
N HIS A 356 2.26 -10.90 3.59
CA HIS A 356 1.34 -11.56 2.66
C HIS A 356 -0.08 -11.01 2.81
N TRP A 357 -0.40 -10.03 1.98
CA TRP A 357 -1.73 -9.45 1.84
C TRP A 357 -1.78 -8.67 0.51
N PHE A 358 -2.46 -9.26 -0.48
CA PHE A 358 -2.51 -8.78 -1.87
C PHE A 358 -3.95 -8.75 -2.42
N PRO A 359 -4.92 -8.11 -1.72
CA PRO A 359 -6.10 -7.64 -2.44
C PRO A 359 -5.66 -6.65 -3.51
N ASP A 360 -6.47 -6.53 -4.55
CA ASP A 360 -6.05 -5.79 -5.73
C ASP A 360 -7.21 -5.08 -6.38
N THR A 361 -6.88 -4.02 -7.10
CA THR A 361 -7.79 -3.33 -8.01
C THR A 361 -7.24 -3.41 -9.42
N ASP A 362 -8.01 -2.90 -10.39
CA ASP A 362 -7.48 -2.46 -11.67
C ASP A 362 -6.95 -1.02 -11.59
N ASP A 363 -6.37 -0.56 -12.69
CA ASP A 363 -5.77 0.76 -12.84
C ASP A 363 -6.83 1.89 -12.88
N GLY A 364 -8.07 1.60 -13.28
CA GLY A 364 -9.19 2.53 -13.19
C GLY A 364 -9.41 3.44 -14.41
N LEU A 365 -10.12 4.56 -14.18
CA LEU A 365 -10.71 5.40 -15.24
C LEU A 365 -9.90 6.65 -15.64
N GLY A 366 -8.99 7.12 -14.81
CA GLY A 366 -8.30 8.42 -14.93
C GLY A 366 -6.83 8.27 -15.31
N GLU A 367 -5.93 8.58 -14.38
CA GLU A 367 -4.47 8.49 -14.61
C GLU A 367 -3.94 7.06 -14.50
N ALA A 368 -4.84 6.07 -14.39
CA ALA A 368 -4.53 4.65 -14.38
C ALA A 368 -3.65 4.24 -13.19
N ILE A 369 -3.95 4.72 -11.98
CA ILE A 369 -3.21 4.43 -10.74
C ILE A 369 -3.98 3.52 -9.77
N GLY A 370 -5.29 3.32 -9.97
CA GLY A 370 -6.14 2.50 -9.11
C GLY A 370 -6.55 3.21 -7.81
N PRO A 371 -6.08 2.82 -6.61
CA PRO A 371 -6.45 3.45 -5.35
C PRO A 371 -5.63 4.73 -5.09
N ARG A 372 -6.30 5.76 -4.57
CA ARG A 372 -5.74 7.10 -4.32
C ARG A 372 -5.75 7.51 -2.86
N ALA A 373 -6.70 7.00 -2.07
CA ALA A 373 -6.93 7.48 -0.72
C ALA A 373 -7.24 6.33 0.24
N LEU A 374 -6.64 6.38 1.44
CA LEU A 374 -6.81 5.38 2.48
C LEU A 374 -7.20 6.03 3.81
N VAL A 375 -8.08 5.38 4.57
CA VAL A 375 -8.30 5.71 5.98
C VAL A 375 -8.63 4.46 6.79
N MET A 376 -8.06 4.36 8.00
CA MET A 376 -8.49 3.36 8.98
C MET A 376 -9.63 3.90 9.84
N ALA A 377 -10.76 3.20 9.82
CA ALA A 377 -11.94 3.54 10.59
C ALA A 377 -12.38 2.33 11.43
N LYS A 378 -12.20 2.41 12.76
CA LYS A 378 -12.55 1.32 13.71
C LYS A 378 -12.02 -0.06 13.31
N GLY A 379 -10.81 -0.12 12.76
CA GLY A 379 -10.17 -1.38 12.32
C GLY A 379 -10.61 -1.90 10.96
N ILE A 380 -11.33 -1.08 10.18
CA ILE A 380 -11.68 -1.32 8.79
C ILE A 380 -10.86 -0.34 7.95
N LEU A 381 -10.11 -0.85 6.97
CA LEU A 381 -9.47 -0.05 5.95
C LEU A 381 -10.51 0.34 4.92
N TRP A 382 -10.71 1.63 4.74
CA TRP A 382 -11.48 2.19 3.63
C TRP A 382 -10.49 2.69 2.58
N ALA A 383 -10.74 2.31 1.33
CA ALA A 383 -9.93 2.70 0.19
C ALA A 383 -10.81 3.32 -0.89
N GLY A 384 -10.42 4.50 -1.36
CA GLY A 384 -11.02 5.20 -2.48
C GLY A 384 -10.04 5.38 -3.62
N GLY A 385 -10.53 5.48 -4.85
CA GLY A 385 -9.70 5.74 -6.01
C GLY A 385 -10.49 5.78 -7.31
N GLU A 386 -9.81 5.51 -8.41
CA GLU A 386 -10.33 5.50 -9.77
C GLU A 386 -10.65 4.09 -10.29
N PHE A 387 -10.34 3.05 -9.51
CA PHE A 387 -10.55 1.65 -9.86
C PHE A 387 -12.02 1.31 -10.17
N THR A 388 -12.22 0.33 -11.05
CA THR A 388 -13.55 -0.20 -11.43
C THR A 388 -13.81 -1.60 -10.91
N THR A 389 -12.76 -2.30 -10.46
CA THR A 389 -12.82 -3.65 -9.94
C THR A 389 -12.02 -3.81 -8.65
N VAL A 390 -12.43 -4.79 -7.84
CA VAL A 390 -11.68 -5.27 -6.68
C VAL A 390 -11.62 -6.79 -6.74
N ASN A 391 -10.42 -7.36 -6.67
CA ASN A 391 -10.14 -8.78 -6.83
C ASN A 391 -10.83 -9.37 -8.09
N GLY A 392 -10.78 -8.63 -9.21
CA GLY A 392 -11.36 -9.04 -10.49
C GLY A 392 -12.89 -9.00 -10.57
N ARG A 393 -13.58 -8.45 -9.56
CA ARG A 393 -15.04 -8.28 -9.55
C ARG A 393 -15.42 -6.80 -9.66
N PRO A 394 -16.53 -6.44 -10.34
CA PRO A 394 -16.99 -5.06 -10.42
C PRO A 394 -17.19 -4.45 -9.02
N GLN A 395 -16.47 -3.36 -8.74
CA GLN A 395 -16.56 -2.56 -7.53
C GLN A 395 -15.84 -1.23 -7.81
N GLN A 396 -16.60 -0.18 -8.07
CA GLN A 396 -16.04 1.09 -8.54
C GLN A 396 -15.80 2.10 -7.41
N GLY A 397 -14.61 2.69 -7.43
CA GLY A 397 -14.21 3.90 -6.71
C GLY A 397 -14.10 3.82 -5.19
N LEU A 398 -14.73 2.83 -4.54
CA LEU A 398 -14.69 2.66 -3.09
C LEU A 398 -14.71 1.18 -2.69
N THR A 399 -13.86 0.77 -1.75
CA THR A 399 -13.81 -0.59 -1.21
C THR A 399 -13.34 -0.61 0.24
N ARG A 400 -13.52 -1.74 0.93
CA ARG A 400 -13.22 -1.89 2.35
C ARG A 400 -12.71 -3.27 2.74
N PHE A 401 -11.75 -3.31 3.65
CA PHE A 401 -11.16 -4.54 4.18
C PHE A 401 -11.11 -4.53 5.71
N THR A 402 -11.21 -5.69 6.35
CA THR A 402 -11.26 -5.81 7.82
C THR A 402 -10.43 -6.99 8.30
N SER A 403 -10.23 -7.12 9.61
CA SER A 403 -9.64 -8.32 10.24
C SER A 403 -10.70 -9.34 10.70
N GLY A 404 -11.97 -9.07 10.38
CA GLY A 404 -13.14 -9.88 10.74
C GLY A 404 -13.23 -11.24 10.03
N PRO A 405 -14.42 -11.88 10.04
CA PRO A 405 -14.58 -13.25 9.55
C PRO A 405 -14.57 -13.36 8.02
N ALA A 406 -14.76 -12.25 7.29
CA ALA A 406 -14.73 -12.25 5.84
C ALA A 406 -13.40 -12.82 5.36
N ASN A 407 -13.43 -13.78 4.44
CA ASN A 407 -12.21 -14.36 3.88
C ASN A 407 -12.47 -14.87 2.47
N THR A 408 -11.45 -14.89 1.62
CA THR A 408 -11.51 -15.48 0.27
C THR A 408 -11.03 -16.91 0.32
N ALA A 409 -11.58 -17.77 -0.54
CA ALA A 409 -10.98 -19.08 -0.76
C ALA A 409 -9.72 -18.92 -1.63
N PRO A 410 -8.79 -19.90 -1.60
CA PRO A 410 -7.67 -19.93 -2.52
C PRO A 410 -8.13 -19.77 -3.98
N GLU A 411 -7.34 -19.03 -4.77
CA GLU A 411 -7.76 -18.46 -6.05
C GLU A 411 -8.13 -19.51 -7.10
N ALA A 412 -7.51 -20.70 -7.06
CA ALA A 412 -7.83 -21.77 -7.99
C ALA A 412 -7.74 -23.16 -7.36
N THR A 413 -8.52 -24.09 -7.91
CA THR A 413 -8.34 -25.52 -7.62
C THR A 413 -7.32 -26.11 -8.60
N PRO A 414 -6.18 -26.66 -8.11
CA PRO A 414 -5.19 -27.30 -8.97
C PRO A 414 -5.78 -28.46 -9.76
N GLN A 415 -5.21 -28.72 -10.94
CA GLN A 415 -5.47 -29.93 -11.70
C GLN A 415 -4.37 -30.96 -11.44
N LEU A 416 -4.77 -32.20 -11.18
CA LEU A 416 -3.84 -33.31 -11.00
C LEU A 416 -3.42 -33.88 -12.35
N THR A 417 -2.16 -34.26 -12.46
CA THR A 417 -1.67 -35.23 -13.44
C THR A 417 -1.06 -36.42 -12.70
N ALA A 418 -0.94 -37.57 -13.38
CA ALA A 418 -0.42 -38.79 -12.76
C ALA A 418 0.54 -39.51 -13.69
N THR A 419 1.58 -40.08 -13.10
CA THR A 419 2.48 -41.04 -13.74
C THR A 419 2.56 -42.30 -12.88
N SER A 420 2.70 -43.45 -13.52
CA SER A 420 2.91 -44.72 -12.80
C SER A 420 3.95 -45.54 -13.54
N SER A 421 5.21 -45.41 -13.13
CA SER A 421 6.35 -46.10 -13.72
C SER A 421 6.88 -47.24 -12.84
N ARG A 422 6.38 -47.37 -11.61
CA ARG A 422 6.76 -48.41 -10.65
C ARG A 422 5.53 -49.18 -10.18
N ALA A 423 5.70 -50.48 -9.96
CA ALA A 423 4.62 -51.35 -9.53
C ALA A 423 3.94 -50.81 -8.26
N GLY A 424 2.62 -50.65 -8.30
CA GLY A 424 1.84 -50.17 -7.15
C GLY A 424 2.09 -48.73 -6.71
N LYS A 425 2.75 -47.90 -7.53
CA LYS A 425 3.02 -46.48 -7.22
C LYS A 425 2.36 -45.56 -8.22
N VAL A 426 1.55 -44.62 -7.73
CA VAL A 426 0.97 -43.56 -8.55
C VAL A 426 1.53 -42.23 -8.07
N LYS A 427 2.41 -41.61 -8.88
CA LYS A 427 2.95 -40.28 -8.62
C LYS A 427 1.99 -39.24 -9.19
N LEU A 428 1.36 -38.48 -8.31
CA LEU A 428 0.55 -37.33 -8.64
C LEU A 428 1.42 -36.08 -8.65
N THR A 429 1.26 -35.24 -9.67
CA THR A 429 1.83 -33.89 -9.70
C THR A 429 0.76 -32.84 -9.98
N TRP A 430 0.98 -31.63 -9.47
CA TRP A 430 0.13 -30.48 -9.72
C TRP A 430 0.92 -29.19 -9.53
N GLN A 431 0.46 -28.12 -10.18
CA GLN A 431 0.96 -26.79 -9.91
C GLN A 431 0.30 -26.24 -8.63
N ALA A 432 1.09 -25.64 -7.73
CA ALA A 432 0.54 -24.94 -6.58
C ALA A 432 -0.45 -23.83 -7.00
N THR A 433 -1.38 -23.49 -6.10
CA THR A 433 -2.20 -22.28 -6.18
C THR A 433 -1.76 -21.29 -5.10
N TRP A 434 -2.41 -20.14 -4.99
CA TRP A 434 -2.13 -19.12 -3.99
C TRP A 434 -3.44 -18.56 -3.42
N ASP A 435 -3.29 -17.78 -2.36
CA ASP A 435 -4.37 -17.02 -1.74
C ASP A 435 -3.86 -15.61 -1.43
N ARG A 436 -4.75 -14.62 -1.42
CA ARG A 436 -4.39 -13.20 -1.31
C ARG A 436 -3.92 -12.80 0.07
N ASP A 437 -4.37 -13.45 1.13
CA ASP A 437 -4.04 -13.09 2.52
C ASP A 437 -3.48 -14.25 3.34
N THR A 438 -3.43 -15.45 2.75
CA THR A 438 -2.88 -16.65 3.38
C THR A 438 -1.72 -17.23 2.58
N ALA A 439 -0.49 -17.03 3.06
CA ALA A 439 0.72 -17.51 2.37
C ALA A 439 0.86 -19.03 2.35
N GLU A 440 0.52 -19.71 3.45
CA GLU A 440 0.70 -21.16 3.59
C GLU A 440 -0.63 -21.89 3.40
N LEU A 441 -0.75 -22.62 2.29
CA LEU A 441 -1.94 -23.37 1.94
C LEU A 441 -1.78 -24.87 2.22
N THR A 442 -2.90 -25.53 2.52
CA THR A 442 -2.96 -26.98 2.74
C THR A 442 -3.68 -27.68 1.59
N TYR A 443 -3.00 -28.63 0.95
CA TYR A 443 -3.48 -29.43 -0.16
C TYR A 443 -3.98 -30.78 0.36
N LEU A 444 -5.26 -31.07 0.12
CA LEU A 444 -5.97 -32.27 0.56
C LEU A 444 -6.17 -33.20 -0.64
N ILE A 445 -5.49 -34.35 -0.63
CA ILE A 445 -5.54 -35.32 -1.73
C ILE A 445 -6.45 -36.47 -1.32
N TYR A 446 -7.38 -36.82 -2.21
CA TYR A 446 -8.34 -37.88 -2.01
C TYR A 446 -8.20 -38.97 -3.07
N ARG A 447 -8.20 -40.23 -2.64
CA ARG A 447 -8.34 -41.42 -3.46
C ARG A 447 -9.68 -42.07 -3.17
N ASP A 448 -10.49 -42.31 -4.19
CA ASP A 448 -11.81 -42.96 -4.07
C ASP A 448 -12.67 -42.36 -2.96
N ARG A 449 -12.65 -41.01 -2.89
CA ARG A 449 -13.30 -40.15 -1.88
C ARG A 449 -12.68 -40.14 -0.49
N VAL A 450 -11.70 -41.00 -0.19
CA VAL A 450 -10.97 -41.05 1.08
C VAL A 450 -9.73 -40.16 1.02
N ARG A 451 -9.48 -39.34 2.05
CA ARG A 451 -8.28 -38.50 2.12
C ARG A 451 -7.04 -39.37 2.35
N VAL A 452 -6.07 -39.30 1.46
CA VAL A 452 -4.80 -40.08 1.52
C VAL A 452 -3.59 -39.23 1.86
N ALA A 453 -3.64 -37.91 1.66
CA ALA A 453 -2.57 -37.01 2.04
C ALA A 453 -3.05 -35.59 2.36
N SER A 454 -2.21 -34.89 3.13
CA SER A 454 -2.33 -33.47 3.47
C SER A 454 -0.94 -32.86 3.42
N LEU A 455 -0.72 -31.89 2.53
CA LEU A 455 0.59 -31.26 2.30
C LEU A 455 0.46 -29.76 2.47
N LYS A 456 1.44 -29.12 3.11
CA LYS A 456 1.50 -27.67 3.26
C LYS A 456 2.53 -27.07 2.32
N LYS A 457 2.22 -25.91 1.75
CA LYS A 457 3.17 -25.16 0.94
C LYS A 457 2.88 -23.68 1.00
N ARG A 458 3.95 -22.88 1.09
CA ARG A 458 3.88 -21.43 0.88
C ARG A 458 3.96 -21.11 -0.60
N SER A 459 3.12 -20.20 -1.06
CA SER A 459 3.06 -19.77 -2.46
C SER A 459 2.48 -18.37 -2.59
N THR A 460 2.80 -17.73 -3.70
CA THR A 460 2.29 -16.43 -4.14
C THR A 460 1.88 -16.56 -5.61
N ASP A 461 1.24 -15.55 -6.20
CA ASP A 461 0.92 -15.62 -7.63
C ASP A 461 2.14 -15.59 -8.56
N TRP A 462 3.28 -15.07 -8.09
CA TRP A 462 4.54 -15.06 -8.84
C TRP A 462 5.46 -16.24 -8.52
N GLU A 463 5.13 -17.04 -7.50
CA GLU A 463 5.88 -18.23 -7.10
C GLU A 463 4.91 -19.37 -6.81
N LEU A 464 4.56 -20.08 -7.88
CA LEU A 464 3.76 -21.29 -7.86
C LEU A 464 4.70 -22.49 -8.08
N PRO A 465 5.12 -23.21 -7.02
CA PRO A 465 5.97 -24.38 -7.18
C PRO A 465 5.20 -25.60 -7.73
N GLU A 466 5.88 -26.45 -8.49
CA GLU A 466 5.36 -27.80 -8.79
C GLU A 466 5.33 -28.62 -7.49
N MET A 467 4.24 -29.33 -7.28
CA MET A 467 3.99 -30.16 -6.12
C MET A 467 3.86 -31.63 -6.54
N THR A 468 4.27 -32.54 -5.65
CA THR A 468 4.22 -33.98 -5.91
C THR A 468 3.75 -34.76 -4.69
N TYR A 469 3.06 -35.87 -4.93
CA TYR A 469 2.71 -36.88 -3.94
C TYR A 469 2.71 -38.26 -4.59
N THR A 470 3.32 -39.26 -3.94
CA THR A 470 3.32 -40.63 -4.45
C THR A 470 2.46 -41.51 -3.57
N ASP A 471 1.35 -41.99 -4.13
CA ASP A 471 0.46 -42.94 -3.48
C ASP A 471 0.93 -44.38 -3.68
N SER A 472 0.64 -45.23 -2.70
CA SER A 472 0.94 -46.67 -2.73
C SER A 472 -0.35 -47.48 -2.73
N VAL A 473 -0.56 -48.26 -3.78
CA VAL A 473 -1.77 -49.05 -4.04
C VAL A 473 -1.41 -50.43 -4.58
N LYS A 474 -2.40 -51.30 -4.71
CA LYS A 474 -2.20 -52.62 -5.32
C LYS A 474 -1.70 -52.45 -6.77
N PRO A 475 -0.65 -53.16 -7.21
CA PRO A 475 -0.24 -53.12 -8.62
C PRO A 475 -1.41 -53.49 -9.55
N GLY A 476 -1.60 -52.72 -10.63
CA GLY A 476 -2.71 -52.90 -11.58
C GLY A 476 -4.05 -52.32 -11.14
N SER A 477 -4.20 -51.83 -9.90
CA SER A 477 -5.48 -51.24 -9.48
C SER A 477 -5.72 -49.86 -10.08
N ARG A 478 -6.99 -49.57 -10.36
CA ARG A 478 -7.47 -48.31 -10.93
C ARG A 478 -8.15 -47.50 -9.85
N HIS A 479 -7.77 -46.24 -9.73
CA HIS A 479 -8.24 -45.34 -8.67
C HIS A 479 -8.64 -43.97 -9.20
N ARG A 480 -9.58 -43.33 -8.50
CA ARG A 480 -10.02 -41.96 -8.78
C ARG A 480 -9.39 -41.00 -7.77
N TYR A 481 -8.62 -40.03 -8.27
CA TYR A 481 -7.96 -38.99 -7.48
C TYR A 481 -8.64 -37.63 -7.65
N THR A 482 -8.76 -36.88 -6.55
CA THR A 482 -9.19 -35.47 -6.55
C THR A 482 -8.36 -34.68 -5.54
N ILE A 483 -8.22 -33.37 -5.76
CA ILE A 483 -7.52 -32.46 -4.86
C ILE A 483 -8.43 -31.30 -4.46
N ALA A 484 -8.30 -30.82 -3.23
CA ALA A 484 -8.85 -29.54 -2.78
C ALA A 484 -7.78 -28.78 -1.99
N VAL A 485 -7.90 -27.45 -1.94
CA VAL A 485 -6.94 -26.59 -1.22
C VAL A 485 -7.68 -25.78 -0.16
N THR A 486 -7.08 -25.65 1.02
CA THR A 486 -7.62 -24.85 2.12
C THR A 486 -6.59 -23.89 2.70
N ASP A 487 -7.06 -22.71 3.07
CA ASP A 487 -6.37 -21.69 3.86
C ASP A 487 -6.57 -21.89 5.39
N GLY A 488 -7.26 -22.97 5.79
CA GLY A 488 -7.66 -23.28 7.16
C GLY A 488 -9.07 -22.82 7.55
N ARG A 489 -9.72 -21.96 6.76
CA ARG A 489 -11.10 -21.50 6.95
C ARG A 489 -12.01 -21.82 5.77
N ASN A 490 -11.53 -21.53 4.56
CA ASN A 490 -12.17 -21.83 3.29
C ASN A 490 -11.49 -23.03 2.63
N THR A 491 -12.26 -23.80 1.88
CA THR A 491 -11.73 -24.89 1.06
C THR A 491 -12.30 -24.75 -0.34
N THR A 492 -11.44 -24.89 -1.35
CA THR A 492 -11.88 -24.90 -2.75
C THR A 492 -12.81 -26.09 -3.00
N ARG A 493 -13.59 -26.03 -4.09
CA ARG A 493 -14.23 -27.25 -4.61
C ARG A 493 -13.14 -28.27 -4.96
N ARG A 494 -13.48 -29.56 -4.87
CA ARG A 494 -12.57 -30.61 -5.34
C ARG A 494 -12.39 -30.50 -6.85
N SER A 495 -11.18 -30.80 -7.33
CA SER A 495 -10.84 -30.81 -8.74
C SER A 495 -11.73 -31.76 -9.54
N LYS A 496 -11.71 -31.62 -10.86
CA LYS A 496 -12.13 -32.73 -11.74
C LYS A 496 -11.32 -33.96 -11.36
N ALA A 497 -11.97 -35.11 -11.40
CA ALA A 497 -11.31 -36.32 -10.94
C ALA A 497 -10.38 -36.88 -12.01
N LEU A 498 -9.17 -37.19 -11.61
CA LEU A 498 -8.19 -37.88 -12.42
C LEU A 498 -8.29 -39.38 -12.15
N VAL A 499 -8.42 -40.19 -13.18
CA VAL A 499 -8.39 -41.65 -13.04
C VAL A 499 -7.01 -42.14 -13.44
N ALA A 500 -6.36 -42.88 -12.55
CA ALA A 500 -5.03 -43.43 -12.79
C ALA A 500 -5.00 -44.93 -12.43
N THR A 501 -4.24 -45.69 -13.22
CA THR A 501 -4.00 -47.12 -12.97
C THR A 501 -2.55 -47.29 -12.53
N ALA A 502 -2.34 -47.98 -11.41
CA ALA A 502 -1.00 -48.29 -10.95
C ALA A 502 -0.36 -49.34 -11.86
N ALA A 503 0.89 -49.13 -12.26
CA ALA A 503 1.64 -50.10 -13.05
C ALA A 503 1.68 -51.45 -12.33
N THR A 504 1.65 -52.53 -13.10
CA THR A 504 1.76 -53.91 -12.60
C THR A 504 3.22 -54.31 -12.39
N LYS A 505 4.15 -53.69 -13.12
CA LYS A 505 5.61 -53.89 -13.05
C LYS A 505 6.32 -52.53 -13.20
N ALA A 506 7.60 -52.47 -12.84
CA ALA A 506 8.41 -51.30 -13.17
C ALA A 506 8.59 -51.22 -14.69
N THR A 507 8.10 -50.15 -15.31
CA THR A 507 8.41 -49.84 -16.71
C THR A 507 9.70 -49.05 -16.74
N ALA A 508 10.66 -49.48 -17.56
CA ALA A 508 11.91 -48.74 -17.75
C ALA A 508 11.59 -47.29 -18.12
N ALA A 509 12.22 -46.32 -17.46
CA ALA A 509 12.12 -44.93 -17.85
C ALA A 509 12.56 -44.84 -19.32
N ALA A 510 11.73 -44.26 -20.20
CA ALA A 510 12.18 -43.91 -21.53
C ALA A 510 13.46 -43.06 -21.37
N LYS A 511 14.59 -43.55 -21.87
CA LYS A 511 15.81 -42.75 -21.97
C LYS A 511 15.42 -41.47 -22.69
N ALA A 512 15.60 -40.32 -22.04
CA ALA A 512 15.58 -39.06 -22.77
C ALA A 512 16.57 -39.20 -23.94
N PRO A 513 16.20 -38.80 -25.17
CA PRO A 513 17.18 -38.75 -26.25
C PRO A 513 18.34 -37.87 -25.77
N ALA A 514 19.56 -38.37 -25.92
CA ALA A 514 20.76 -37.61 -25.58
C ALA A 514 20.71 -36.30 -26.37
N THR A 515 20.57 -35.17 -25.67
CA THR A 515 20.82 -33.87 -26.26
C THR A 515 22.29 -33.85 -26.68
N ALA A 516 22.54 -33.78 -27.99
CA ALA A 516 23.86 -33.50 -28.53
C ALA A 516 24.39 -32.19 -27.90
N PRO A 517 25.70 -32.07 -27.65
CA PRO A 517 26.27 -30.82 -27.14
C PRO A 517 25.97 -29.70 -28.14
N ALA A 518 25.36 -28.62 -27.65
CA ALA A 518 25.19 -27.41 -28.43
C ALA A 518 26.58 -26.91 -28.83
N ALA A 519 26.83 -26.85 -30.14
CA ALA A 519 27.98 -26.14 -30.67
C ALA A 519 27.91 -24.68 -30.20
N ALA A 520 28.95 -24.23 -29.52
CA ALA A 520 29.14 -22.85 -29.16
C ALA A 520 29.11 -22.01 -30.44
N THR A 521 28.01 -21.29 -30.67
CA THR A 521 27.94 -20.22 -31.66
C THR A 521 28.27 -18.93 -30.92
N ALA A 522 29.33 -18.26 -31.37
CA ALA A 522 29.76 -16.96 -30.89
C ALA A 522 28.61 -15.93 -30.96
N PRO A 523 28.63 -14.89 -30.10
CA PRO A 523 27.58 -13.87 -30.11
C PRO A 523 27.60 -13.13 -31.45
N ALA A 524 26.47 -13.16 -32.15
CA ALA A 524 26.23 -12.32 -33.32
C ALA A 524 26.12 -10.85 -32.86
N THR A 525 26.94 -10.01 -33.47
CA THR A 525 26.91 -8.56 -33.38
C THR A 525 25.51 -8.02 -33.73
N ALA A 526 24.97 -7.20 -32.84
CA ALA A 526 23.71 -6.48 -33.05
C ALA A 526 23.85 -5.55 -34.27
N THR A 527 23.17 -5.91 -35.36
CA THR A 527 22.96 -5.01 -36.49
C THR A 527 21.86 -4.02 -36.12
N LYS A 528 22.21 -2.73 -36.14
CA LYS A 528 21.25 -1.62 -36.13
C LYS A 528 20.21 -1.84 -37.23
N ARG A 529 18.94 -1.93 -36.86
CA ARG A 529 17.82 -1.58 -37.74
C ARG A 529 16.96 -0.52 -37.07
N SER A 530 17.10 0.68 -37.62
CA SER A 530 16.22 1.83 -37.49
C SER A 530 14.82 1.51 -38.03
N VAL A 531 13.77 1.68 -37.21
CA VAL A 531 12.43 2.08 -37.68
C VAL A 531 11.67 2.80 -36.55
N GLY A 532 11.47 4.11 -36.73
CA GLY A 532 10.22 4.86 -36.49
C GLY A 532 9.61 4.90 -35.10
N GLU A 533 9.91 5.97 -34.36
CA GLU A 533 9.09 6.50 -33.26
C GLU A 533 7.80 7.16 -33.81
N PRO A 534 6.66 7.05 -33.12
CA PRO A 534 5.62 8.08 -33.14
C PRO A 534 5.81 9.03 -31.96
N TRP A 535 5.94 10.31 -32.33
CA TRP A 535 6.09 11.47 -31.48
C TRP A 535 4.81 11.74 -30.67
N TRP A 536 4.94 11.93 -29.36
CA TRP A 536 3.92 12.63 -28.56
C TRP A 536 4.26 14.12 -28.56
N VAL A 537 3.47 14.89 -29.32
CA VAL A 537 3.53 16.35 -29.37
C VAL A 537 2.81 16.90 -28.14
N ASN A 538 3.51 17.77 -27.42
CA ASN A 538 3.04 18.56 -26.30
C ASN A 538 2.53 19.91 -26.85
N PRO A 539 1.23 20.25 -26.85
CA PRO A 539 0.82 21.61 -27.13
C PRO A 539 0.59 22.32 -25.79
N PHE A 540 1.42 23.30 -25.47
CA PHE A 540 1.10 24.57 -24.79
C PHE A 540 2.38 25.18 -24.19
N ALA A 541 3.15 25.82 -25.06
CA ALA A 541 3.93 27.03 -24.79
C ALA A 541 4.15 27.66 -26.19
N THR A 542 3.72 28.88 -26.46
CA THR A 542 4.41 30.13 -26.12
C THR A 542 3.53 31.33 -26.54
N PRO A 543 3.92 32.58 -26.28
CA PRO A 543 4.83 33.12 -25.27
C PRO A 543 4.10 33.88 -24.15
#